data_AF-A0A971CPL3-F1
#
_entry.id   AF-A0A971CPL3-F1
#
_cell.length_a   1.000
_cell.length_b   1.000
_cell.length_c   1.000
_cell.angle_alpha   90.00
_cell.angle_beta   90.00
_cell.angle_gamma   90.00
#
_symmetry.space_group_name_H-M   'P 1'
#
loop_
_entity.id
_entity.type
_entity.pdbx_description
1 polymer ?
#
loop_
_entity_poly.entity_id
_entity_poly.type
_entity_poly.pdbx_seq_one_letter_code
_entity_poly.pdbx_strand_id
1 'polypeptide(L)'
;MKNIAPTLRRNLRLQVLILALLTPGMIFLPLPLMSNPSGHQVVAGNVNFQGLGSAHLNINNLSQKAIINWQSFSIQKGEITQIHQGANAATLNRVVSGNPTAIYGQLKADNGSVLVINPNGIVVGAGGTIDVAGMMTLSTLDINNKDFLDGGSNRFRGNTGAGVRNYGTITSESGDVVLMGNFLQNAGEVNAPRGVVAFGAGGDMVVDHVGGANISVRSGGPGGEVGIDNSGTVNAAAAQLAAHGNVYALAIKNDGVVRASGYNFSGGKLTLSAGSNGRIVNTGTLAARNADGSGG
;
A
#
# COMPACT_ATOMS: atom_id res chain seq x y z
N MET A 1 -24.46 -87.28 -10.46
CA MET A 1 -23.05 -87.50 -10.86
C MET A 1 -22.45 -86.14 -11.26
N LYS A 2 -21.40 -85.72 -10.52
CA LYS A 2 -20.42 -84.63 -10.70
C LYS A 2 -20.79 -83.38 -11.56
N ASN A 3 -21.07 -82.26 -10.87
CA ASN A 3 -20.92 -80.89 -11.40
C ASN A 3 -19.43 -80.53 -11.48
N ILE A 4 -18.97 -80.10 -12.65
CA ILE A 4 -17.63 -79.54 -12.88
C ILE A 4 -17.79 -78.02 -12.99
N ALA A 5 -17.28 -77.27 -12.01
CA ALA A 5 -17.10 -75.83 -12.11
C ALA A 5 -15.63 -75.54 -12.45
N PRO A 6 -15.33 -74.72 -13.48
CA PRO A 6 -13.95 -74.32 -13.76
C PRO A 6 -13.53 -73.20 -12.80
N THR A 7 -12.49 -73.47 -12.01
CA THR A 7 -11.81 -72.46 -11.20
C THR A 7 -11.03 -71.50 -12.10
N LEU A 8 -11.55 -70.28 -12.32
CA LEU A 8 -10.77 -69.18 -12.89
C LEU A 8 -9.63 -68.83 -11.92
N ARG A 9 -8.39 -69.17 -12.29
CA ARG A 9 -7.20 -68.71 -11.58
C ARG A 9 -7.04 -67.20 -11.78
N ARG A 10 -7.38 -66.44 -10.74
CA ARG A 10 -7.13 -64.99 -10.62
C ARG A 10 -5.61 -64.74 -10.57
N ASN A 11 -5.01 -64.48 -11.73
CA ASN A 11 -3.63 -64.00 -11.80
C ASN A 11 -3.58 -62.51 -11.40
N LEU A 12 -3.42 -62.24 -10.11
CA LEU A 12 -3.31 -60.87 -9.55
C LEU A 12 -2.26 -60.01 -10.29
N ARG A 13 -1.19 -60.63 -10.81
CA ARG A 13 -0.12 -59.95 -11.54
C ARG A 13 -0.56 -59.36 -12.89
N LEU A 14 -1.57 -59.93 -13.54
CA LEU A 14 -2.10 -59.41 -14.81
C LEU A 14 -3.07 -58.24 -14.60
N GLN A 15 -3.76 -58.18 -13.46
CA GLN A 15 -4.69 -57.08 -13.13
C GLN A 15 -3.95 -55.80 -12.70
N VAL A 16 -2.78 -55.93 -12.07
CA VAL A 16 -1.93 -54.77 -11.71
C VAL A 16 -1.33 -54.10 -12.95
N LEU A 17 -1.04 -54.85 -14.02
CA LEU A 17 -0.48 -54.28 -15.25
C LEU A 17 -1.50 -53.46 -16.07
N ILE A 18 -2.79 -53.76 -15.97
CA ILE A 18 -3.84 -53.05 -16.72
C ILE A 18 -4.29 -51.77 -16.00
N LEU A 19 -4.18 -51.71 -14.66
CA LEU A 19 -4.53 -50.50 -13.90
C LEU A 19 -3.47 -49.39 -13.96
N ALA A 20 -2.22 -49.72 -14.34
CA ALA A 20 -1.14 -48.77 -14.52
C ALA A 20 -1.17 -48.04 -15.89
N LEU A 21 -2.00 -48.50 -16.83
CA LEU A 21 -2.06 -47.93 -18.19
C LEU A 21 -3.17 -46.88 -18.38
N LEU A 22 -3.94 -46.57 -17.32
CA LEU A 22 -5.15 -45.74 -17.36
C LEU A 22 -5.10 -44.53 -16.42
N THR A 23 -3.94 -44.17 -15.87
CA THR A 23 -3.75 -42.86 -15.22
C THR A 23 -3.24 -41.87 -16.25
N PRO A 24 -4.05 -40.95 -16.79
CA PRO A 24 -3.51 -39.81 -17.49
C PRO A 24 -2.61 -39.07 -16.49
N GLY A 25 -1.32 -38.97 -16.82
CA GLY A 25 -0.41 -38.12 -16.09
C GLY A 25 -0.89 -36.67 -16.22
N MET A 26 -1.65 -36.19 -15.23
CA MET A 26 -1.85 -34.77 -15.02
C MET A 26 -0.49 -34.21 -14.62
N ILE A 27 0.27 -33.78 -15.62
CA ILE A 27 1.43 -32.92 -15.42
C ILE A 27 0.85 -31.59 -14.94
N PHE A 28 0.77 -31.41 -13.62
CA PHE A 28 0.61 -30.10 -13.02
C PHE A 28 1.91 -29.34 -13.29
N LEU A 29 1.97 -28.66 -14.43
CA LEU A 29 2.94 -27.58 -14.61
C LEU A 29 2.52 -26.48 -13.63
N PRO A 30 3.31 -26.17 -12.59
CA PRO A 30 3.02 -25.01 -11.75
C PRO A 30 3.19 -23.78 -12.64
N LEU A 31 2.09 -23.29 -13.21
CA LEU A 31 2.07 -21.95 -13.77
C LEU A 31 2.37 -21.03 -12.58
N PRO A 32 3.41 -20.18 -12.64
CA PRO A 32 3.62 -19.20 -11.59
C PRO A 32 2.32 -18.40 -11.48
N LEU A 33 1.69 -18.44 -10.29
CA LEU A 33 0.56 -17.58 -9.99
C LEU A 33 1.11 -16.16 -9.95
N MET A 34 1.09 -15.49 -11.10
CA MET A 34 1.48 -14.09 -11.19
C MET A 34 0.45 -13.30 -10.40
N SER A 35 0.92 -12.53 -9.42
CA SER A 35 0.06 -11.85 -8.45
C SER A 35 0.11 -10.33 -8.62
N ASN A 36 0.45 -9.86 -9.83
CA ASN A 36 0.21 -8.50 -10.30
C ASN A 36 -1.30 -8.16 -10.14
N PRO A 37 -1.70 -6.88 -10.05
CA PRO A 37 -3.09 -6.50 -9.84
C PRO A 37 -4.03 -7.15 -10.85
N SER A 38 -5.19 -7.62 -10.36
CA SER A 38 -6.15 -8.38 -11.16
C SER A 38 -7.60 -8.14 -10.71
N GLY A 39 -8.53 -8.51 -11.60
CA GLY A 39 -9.97 -8.24 -11.42
C GLY A 39 -10.28 -6.75 -11.39
N HIS A 40 -9.74 -5.99 -12.33
CA HIS A 40 -9.98 -4.55 -12.44
C HIS A 40 -11.39 -4.24 -12.93
N GLN A 41 -11.92 -3.12 -12.47
CA GLN A 41 -13.11 -2.47 -13.00
C GLN A 41 -12.88 -0.96 -12.96
N VAL A 42 -12.90 -0.32 -14.12
CA VAL A 42 -12.81 1.15 -14.20
C VAL A 42 -14.16 1.74 -13.77
N VAL A 43 -14.15 2.56 -12.72
CA VAL A 43 -15.34 3.20 -12.16
C VAL A 43 -15.48 4.64 -12.66
N ALA A 44 -14.35 5.32 -12.90
CA ALA A 44 -14.31 6.66 -13.46
C ALA A 44 -13.02 6.88 -14.27
N GLY A 45 -13.08 7.74 -15.27
CA GLY A 45 -11.98 8.02 -16.19
C GLY A 45 -11.87 6.99 -17.32
N ASN A 46 -10.86 7.18 -18.16
CA ASN A 46 -10.51 6.32 -19.29
C ASN A 46 -9.15 5.68 -19.03
N VAL A 47 -9.14 4.36 -18.82
CA VAL A 47 -7.94 3.59 -18.46
C VAL A 47 -7.82 2.37 -19.35
N ASN A 48 -6.64 2.21 -19.97
CA ASN A 48 -6.29 1.05 -20.77
C ASN A 48 -5.22 0.22 -20.06
N PHE A 49 -5.36 -1.10 -20.12
CA PHE A 49 -4.44 -2.04 -19.47
C PHE A 49 -3.66 -2.83 -20.51
N GLN A 50 -2.36 -3.04 -20.27
CA GLN A 50 -1.50 -3.93 -21.07
C GLN A 50 -0.71 -4.84 -20.15
N GLY A 51 -0.54 -6.12 -20.51
CA GLY A 51 0.21 -7.07 -19.69
C GLY A 51 -0.54 -7.59 -18.44
N LEU A 52 -1.88 -7.52 -18.44
CA LEU A 52 -2.71 -8.19 -17.44
C LEU A 52 -2.37 -9.68 -17.34
N GLY A 53 -2.20 -10.17 -16.11
CA GLY A 53 -1.82 -11.56 -15.86
C GLY A 53 -0.34 -11.89 -16.16
N SER A 54 0.50 -10.88 -16.41
CA SER A 54 1.93 -11.03 -16.62
C SER A 54 2.75 -10.38 -15.50
N ALA A 55 4.07 -10.60 -15.49
CA ALA A 55 4.99 -9.95 -14.57
C ALA A 55 5.06 -8.43 -14.76
N HIS A 56 4.63 -7.88 -15.89
CA HIS A 56 4.69 -6.45 -16.15
C HIS A 56 3.32 -5.93 -16.59
N LEU A 57 2.65 -5.22 -15.68
CA LEU A 57 1.35 -4.60 -15.91
C LEU A 57 1.53 -3.11 -16.16
N ASN A 58 1.10 -2.64 -17.33
CA ASN A 58 0.98 -1.22 -17.63
C ASN A 58 -0.48 -0.78 -17.49
N ILE A 59 -0.70 0.25 -16.67
CA ILE A 59 -1.99 0.92 -16.47
C ILE A 59 -1.88 2.30 -17.10
N ASN A 60 -2.58 2.53 -18.21
CA ASN A 60 -2.53 3.78 -18.95
C ASN A 60 -3.78 4.61 -18.64
N ASN A 61 -3.67 5.53 -17.68
CA ASN A 61 -4.73 6.49 -17.36
C ASN A 61 -4.66 7.68 -18.32
N LEU A 62 -5.67 7.80 -19.18
CA LEU A 62 -5.81 8.85 -20.20
C LEU A 62 -6.66 10.02 -19.70
N SER A 63 -7.04 10.03 -18.43
CA SER A 63 -7.88 11.04 -17.80
C SER A 63 -7.15 11.79 -16.70
N GLN A 64 -7.64 12.99 -16.38
CA GLN A 64 -7.09 13.77 -15.26
C GLN A 64 -7.27 13.04 -13.91
N LYS A 65 -8.38 12.32 -13.74
CA LYS A 65 -8.63 11.48 -12.57
C LYS A 65 -9.24 10.17 -13.03
N ALA A 66 -8.72 9.06 -12.50
CA ALA A 66 -9.28 7.74 -12.73
C ALA A 66 -9.49 7.00 -11.41
N ILE A 67 -10.57 6.21 -11.35
CA ILE A 67 -10.85 5.30 -10.25
C ILE A 67 -10.94 3.89 -10.81
N ILE A 68 -10.11 3.00 -10.27
CA ILE A 68 -10.07 1.60 -10.64
C ILE A 68 -10.33 0.77 -9.38
N ASN A 69 -11.41 0.00 -9.39
CA ASN A 69 -11.65 -1.01 -8.39
C ASN A 69 -10.90 -2.29 -8.77
N TRP A 70 -10.34 -2.99 -7.78
CA TRP A 70 -9.54 -4.20 -7.97
C TRP A 70 -10.03 -5.32 -7.04
N GLN A 71 -10.05 -6.56 -7.54
CA GLN A 71 -10.21 -7.74 -6.69
C GLN A 71 -8.91 -8.12 -5.98
N SER A 72 -7.76 -7.81 -6.56
CA SER A 72 -6.47 -7.89 -5.91
C SER A 72 -5.58 -6.79 -6.46
N PHE A 73 -4.89 -6.07 -5.57
CA PHE A 73 -3.81 -5.16 -5.93
C PHE A 73 -2.60 -5.57 -5.10
N SER A 74 -1.83 -6.53 -5.60
CA SER A 74 -0.55 -6.96 -5.04
C SER A 74 0.49 -7.01 -6.16
N ILE A 75 1.77 -7.02 -5.80
CA ILE A 75 2.87 -7.04 -6.76
C ILE A 75 3.96 -7.91 -6.14
N GLN A 76 4.20 -9.10 -6.67
CA GLN A 76 5.19 -10.03 -6.15
C GLN A 76 6.61 -9.65 -6.55
N LYS A 77 7.60 -10.29 -5.91
CA LYS A 77 9.01 -10.14 -6.28
C LYS A 77 9.21 -10.47 -7.76
N GLY A 78 9.87 -9.57 -8.49
CA GLY A 78 10.11 -9.70 -9.93
C GLY A 78 8.95 -9.20 -10.80
N GLU A 79 7.83 -8.79 -10.20
CA GLU A 79 6.72 -8.14 -10.91
C GLU A 79 6.82 -6.62 -10.82
N ILE A 80 6.24 -5.97 -11.82
CA ILE A 80 6.16 -4.52 -11.97
C ILE A 80 4.73 -4.15 -12.33
N THR A 81 4.15 -3.22 -11.60
CA THR A 81 3.00 -2.42 -12.04
C THR A 81 3.49 -1.02 -12.35
N GLN A 82 3.33 -0.58 -13.59
CA GLN A 82 3.67 0.76 -14.06
C GLN A 82 2.40 1.52 -14.41
N ILE A 83 2.21 2.71 -13.85
CA ILE A 83 1.09 3.60 -14.16
C ILE A 83 1.60 4.74 -15.04
N HIS A 84 1.05 4.83 -16.25
CA HIS A 84 1.29 5.90 -17.21
C HIS A 84 0.12 6.88 -17.15
N GLN A 85 0.39 8.14 -16.82
CA GLN A 85 -0.62 9.19 -16.69
C GLN A 85 -0.01 10.58 -16.93
N GLY A 86 -0.83 11.61 -17.09
CA GLY A 86 -0.33 13.00 -17.20
C GLY A 86 0.28 13.51 -15.90
N ALA A 87 1.16 14.52 -15.98
CA ALA A 87 1.90 15.05 -14.81
C ALA A 87 0.99 15.52 -13.66
N ASN A 88 -0.20 16.06 -13.97
CA ASN A 88 -1.19 16.52 -13.00
C ASN A 88 -2.30 15.49 -12.73
N ALA A 89 -2.24 14.32 -13.38
CA ALA A 89 -3.29 13.32 -13.28
C ALA A 89 -3.18 12.52 -11.97
N ALA A 90 -4.27 11.89 -11.55
CA ALA A 90 -4.28 11.00 -10.39
C ALA A 90 -5.02 9.69 -10.67
N THR A 91 -4.43 8.57 -10.28
CA THR A 91 -5.05 7.24 -10.36
C THR A 91 -5.32 6.69 -8.97
N LEU A 92 -6.60 6.50 -8.65
CA LEU A 92 -7.06 5.83 -7.43
C LEU A 92 -7.29 4.34 -7.69
N ASN A 93 -6.47 3.50 -7.07
CA ASN A 93 -6.59 2.05 -7.05
C ASN A 93 -7.26 1.62 -5.73
N ARG A 94 -8.49 1.12 -5.79
CA ARG A 94 -9.24 0.68 -4.61
C ARG A 94 -9.45 -0.83 -4.64
N VAL A 95 -8.99 -1.55 -3.63
CA VAL A 95 -9.32 -2.97 -3.47
C VAL A 95 -10.71 -3.11 -2.85
N VAL A 96 -11.58 -3.88 -3.50
CA VAL A 96 -12.98 -4.10 -3.08
C VAL A 96 -13.28 -5.52 -2.60
N SER A 97 -12.29 -6.41 -2.67
CA SER A 97 -12.37 -7.76 -2.09
C SER A 97 -11.90 -7.77 -0.63
N GLY A 98 -11.86 -8.95 -0.01
CA GLY A 98 -11.25 -9.16 1.32
C GLY A 98 -9.73 -9.38 1.31
N ASN A 99 -9.06 -9.26 0.17
CA ASN A 99 -7.63 -9.57 0.06
C ASN A 99 -6.77 -8.36 0.48
N PRO A 100 -5.73 -8.54 1.31
CA PRO A 100 -4.77 -7.48 1.60
C PRO A 100 -3.88 -7.17 0.38
N THR A 101 -3.29 -5.98 0.37
CA THR A 101 -2.29 -5.58 -0.63
C THR A 101 -0.90 -5.91 -0.12
N ALA A 102 -0.12 -6.64 -0.92
CA ALA A 102 1.28 -6.91 -0.67
C ALA A 102 2.14 -6.48 -1.86
N ILE A 103 3.10 -5.59 -1.63
CA ILE A 103 4.03 -5.07 -2.63
C ILE A 103 5.44 -5.54 -2.27
N TYR A 104 5.87 -6.63 -2.88
CA TYR A 104 7.24 -7.18 -2.84
C TYR A 104 8.03 -6.91 -4.14
N GLY A 105 7.33 -6.52 -5.20
CA GLY A 105 7.92 -6.06 -6.47
C GLY A 105 7.95 -4.53 -6.57
N GLN A 106 7.66 -4.00 -7.76
CA GLN A 106 7.78 -2.58 -8.05
C GLN A 106 6.44 -1.96 -8.45
N LEU A 107 5.99 -0.93 -7.71
CA LEU A 107 4.94 -0.02 -8.17
C LEU A 107 5.61 1.26 -8.67
N LYS A 108 5.30 1.66 -9.89
CA LYS A 108 5.91 2.83 -10.52
C LYS A 108 4.90 3.74 -11.16
N ALA A 109 5.17 5.04 -11.14
CA ALA A 109 4.47 6.01 -11.98
C ALA A 109 5.40 7.16 -12.35
N ASP A 110 5.70 7.30 -13.63
CA ASP A 110 6.64 8.31 -14.14
C ASP A 110 6.07 9.74 -14.02
N ASN A 111 4.77 9.87 -13.73
CA ASN A 111 4.04 11.12 -13.67
C ASN A 111 2.81 10.98 -12.77
N GLY A 112 2.29 12.12 -12.32
CA GLY A 112 1.01 12.20 -11.61
C GLY A 112 1.01 11.50 -10.25
N SER A 113 -0.15 11.50 -9.62
CA SER A 113 -0.35 10.96 -8.29
C SER A 113 -0.95 9.56 -8.32
N VAL A 114 -0.60 8.74 -7.34
CA VAL A 114 -1.10 7.36 -7.19
C VAL A 114 -1.68 7.21 -5.79
N LEU A 115 -2.89 6.69 -5.71
CA LEU A 115 -3.52 6.30 -4.46
C LEU A 115 -3.78 4.79 -4.49
N VAL A 116 -3.45 4.08 -3.41
CA VAL A 116 -3.81 2.69 -3.19
C VAL A 116 -4.59 2.60 -1.89
N ILE A 117 -5.85 2.21 -1.99
CA ILE A 117 -6.77 2.06 -0.86
C ILE A 117 -7.10 0.57 -0.69
N ASN A 118 -6.84 0.04 0.50
CA ASN A 118 -7.23 -1.32 0.84
C ASN A 118 -7.59 -1.44 2.33
N PRO A 119 -8.88 -1.51 2.68
CA PRO A 119 -9.33 -1.69 4.07
C PRO A 119 -8.81 -2.96 4.75
N ASN A 120 -8.36 -3.96 3.99
CA ASN A 120 -7.83 -5.21 4.53
C ASN A 120 -6.35 -5.13 4.92
N GLY A 121 -5.69 -4.00 4.64
CA GLY A 121 -4.29 -3.76 4.98
C GLY A 121 -3.39 -3.66 3.75
N ILE A 122 -2.28 -2.93 3.95
CA ILE A 122 -1.26 -2.70 2.93
C ILE A 122 0.10 -3.03 3.53
N VAL A 123 0.88 -3.86 2.84
CA VAL A 123 2.26 -4.17 3.20
C VAL A 123 3.17 -3.87 2.01
N VAL A 124 4.15 -3.00 2.21
CA VAL A 124 5.31 -2.87 1.33
C VAL A 124 6.41 -3.73 1.96
N GLY A 125 6.69 -4.89 1.36
CA GLY A 125 7.60 -5.88 1.92
C GLY A 125 9.07 -5.51 1.72
N ALA A 126 9.96 -6.23 2.40
CA ALA A 126 11.39 -6.08 2.20
C ALA A 126 11.77 -6.34 0.72
N GLY A 127 12.48 -5.38 0.11
CA GLY A 127 12.81 -5.39 -1.31
C GLY A 127 11.69 -4.91 -2.24
N GLY A 128 10.49 -4.64 -1.71
CA GLY A 128 9.42 -3.96 -2.43
C GLY A 128 9.73 -2.46 -2.57
N THR A 129 9.45 -1.91 -3.75
CA THR A 129 9.73 -0.51 -4.06
C THR A 129 8.49 0.17 -4.63
N ILE A 130 8.15 1.34 -4.10
CA ILE A 130 7.18 2.25 -4.68
C ILE A 130 7.93 3.50 -5.12
N ASP A 131 7.84 3.86 -6.40
CA ASP A 131 8.51 5.00 -6.98
C ASP A 131 7.56 5.81 -7.86
N VAL A 132 7.14 6.97 -7.37
CA VAL A 132 6.09 7.79 -7.99
C VAL A 132 6.57 9.22 -8.14
N ALA A 133 6.44 9.80 -9.33
CA ALA A 133 6.89 11.17 -9.57
C ALA A 133 6.07 12.21 -8.78
N GLY A 134 4.73 12.06 -8.75
CA GLY A 134 3.81 12.90 -7.97
C GLY A 134 3.49 12.34 -6.59
N MET A 135 2.33 12.68 -6.05
CA MET A 135 1.93 12.24 -4.70
C MET A 135 1.66 10.73 -4.64
N MET A 136 2.13 10.07 -3.60
CA MET A 136 1.83 8.67 -3.29
C MET A 136 0.97 8.59 -2.02
N THR A 137 -0.21 7.97 -2.09
CA THR A 137 -1.06 7.71 -0.91
C THR A 137 -1.31 6.21 -0.71
N LEU A 138 -0.95 5.67 0.45
CA LEU A 138 -1.38 4.34 0.89
C LEU A 138 -2.35 4.49 2.05
N SER A 139 -3.56 3.95 1.91
CA SER A 139 -4.59 4.09 2.94
C SER A 139 -5.35 2.81 3.20
N THR A 140 -5.57 2.47 4.49
CA THR A 140 -6.60 1.49 4.87
C THR A 140 -7.96 2.13 5.14
N LEU A 141 -8.01 3.46 5.28
CA LEU A 141 -9.26 4.22 5.28
C LEU A 141 -9.71 4.51 3.84
N ASP A 142 -11.02 4.57 3.60
CA ASP A 142 -11.57 4.84 2.28
C ASP A 142 -11.93 6.32 2.08
N ILE A 143 -11.92 6.75 0.83
CA ILE A 143 -12.37 8.06 0.36
C ILE A 143 -13.59 7.87 -0.54
N ASN A 144 -14.60 8.75 -0.45
CA ASN A 144 -15.72 8.66 -1.39
C ASN A 144 -15.23 9.01 -2.81
N ASN A 145 -15.80 8.35 -3.84
CA ASN A 145 -15.47 8.66 -5.23
C ASN A 145 -15.67 10.14 -5.57
N LYS A 146 -16.74 10.76 -5.05
CA LYS A 146 -17.01 12.18 -5.26
C LYS A 146 -15.92 13.08 -4.68
N ASP A 147 -15.49 12.84 -3.45
CA ASP A 147 -14.45 13.63 -2.79
C ASP A 147 -13.14 13.55 -3.59
N PHE A 148 -12.74 12.34 -4.03
CA PHE A 148 -11.58 12.17 -4.91
C PHE A 148 -11.72 12.94 -6.23
N LEU A 149 -12.88 12.83 -6.91
CA LEU A 149 -13.12 13.46 -8.22
C LEU A 149 -13.21 14.98 -8.13
N ASP A 150 -13.80 15.52 -7.09
CA ASP A 150 -13.89 16.97 -6.84
C ASP A 150 -12.52 17.53 -6.41
N GLY A 151 -11.76 16.78 -5.61
CA GLY A 151 -10.46 17.20 -5.06
C GLY A 151 -10.60 18.20 -3.91
N GLY A 152 -9.49 18.83 -3.54
CA GLY A 152 -9.42 19.70 -2.37
C GLY A 152 -9.15 18.93 -1.09
N SER A 153 -9.80 19.33 0.01
CA SER A 153 -9.65 18.68 1.31
C SER A 153 -10.40 17.35 1.34
N ASN A 154 -9.64 16.25 1.41
CA ASN A 154 -10.15 14.90 1.24
C ASN A 154 -10.37 14.22 2.58
N ARG A 155 -11.58 13.71 2.83
CA ARG A 155 -11.89 12.95 4.05
C ARG A 155 -11.74 11.45 3.82
N PHE A 156 -10.90 10.83 4.62
CA PHE A 156 -10.69 9.39 4.67
C PHE A 156 -11.31 8.81 5.94
N ARG A 157 -12.10 7.75 5.81
CA ARG A 157 -12.78 7.11 6.94
C ARG A 157 -12.94 5.61 6.73
N GLY A 158 -12.98 4.87 7.82
CA GLY A 158 -13.18 3.43 7.76
C GLY A 158 -13.11 2.80 9.14
N ASN A 159 -13.93 1.78 9.37
CA ASN A 159 -13.85 0.96 10.58
C ASN A 159 -13.06 -0.32 10.27
N THR A 160 -11.74 -0.18 10.17
CA THR A 160 -10.82 -1.30 9.90
C THR A 160 -9.84 -1.46 11.05
N GLY A 161 -9.56 -2.71 11.43
CA GLY A 161 -8.44 -3.04 12.33
C GLY A 161 -7.09 -3.11 11.62
N ALA A 162 -7.06 -3.03 10.29
CA ALA A 162 -5.86 -3.15 9.49
C ALA A 162 -5.10 -1.80 9.37
N GLY A 163 -3.80 -1.90 9.16
CA GLY A 163 -2.89 -0.77 9.03
C GLY A 163 -2.03 -0.85 7.77
N VAL A 164 -1.18 0.16 7.61
CA VAL A 164 -0.13 0.17 6.57
C VAL A 164 1.20 -0.20 7.23
N ARG A 165 1.92 -1.17 6.65
CA ARG A 165 3.26 -1.56 7.08
C ARG A 165 4.25 -1.37 5.94
N ASN A 166 5.34 -0.67 6.21
CA ASN A 166 6.45 -0.48 5.27
C ASN A 166 7.73 -1.13 5.82
N TYR A 167 8.25 -2.10 5.09
CA TYR A 167 9.55 -2.74 5.27
C TYR A 167 10.46 -2.55 4.03
N GLY A 168 9.95 -1.88 2.99
CA GLY A 168 10.64 -1.61 1.74
C GLY A 168 10.97 -0.13 1.60
N THR A 169 10.97 0.35 0.36
CA THR A 169 11.27 1.75 0.04
C THR A 169 10.07 2.39 -0.66
N ILE A 170 9.63 3.54 -0.15
CA ILE A 170 8.58 4.36 -0.75
C ILE A 170 9.19 5.71 -1.08
N THR A 171 9.20 6.08 -2.36
CA THR A 171 9.73 7.35 -2.84
C THR A 171 8.67 8.10 -3.62
N SER A 172 8.48 9.37 -3.26
CA SER A 172 7.84 10.36 -4.11
C SER A 172 8.90 11.37 -4.56
N GLU A 173 9.15 11.49 -5.87
CA GLU A 173 10.27 12.32 -6.36
C GLU A 173 10.01 13.81 -6.18
N SER A 174 8.79 14.26 -6.51
CA SER A 174 8.41 15.67 -6.53
C SER A 174 7.09 15.97 -5.79
N GLY A 175 6.47 14.96 -5.18
CA GLY A 175 5.22 15.09 -4.43
C GLY A 175 5.33 14.65 -2.97
N ASP A 176 4.16 14.51 -2.35
CA ASP A 176 4.03 14.07 -0.97
C ASP A 176 3.93 12.54 -0.88
N VAL A 177 4.33 11.97 0.26
CA VAL A 177 3.97 10.60 0.64
C VAL A 177 3.00 10.65 1.82
N VAL A 178 1.79 10.14 1.62
CA VAL A 178 0.73 10.09 2.63
C VAL A 178 0.43 8.65 2.99
N LEU A 179 0.77 8.23 4.21
CA LEU A 179 0.42 6.90 4.73
C LEU A 179 -0.65 7.05 5.79
N MET A 180 -1.75 6.30 5.67
CA MET A 180 -2.90 6.44 6.56
C MET A 180 -3.57 5.11 6.89
N GLY A 181 -4.01 4.95 8.14
CA GLY A 181 -4.77 3.77 8.54
C GLY A 181 -5.11 3.78 10.02
N ASN A 182 -5.62 2.65 10.52
CA ASN A 182 -5.86 2.50 11.95
C ASN A 182 -4.56 2.50 12.77
N PHE A 183 -3.52 1.85 12.23
CA PHE A 183 -2.15 1.98 12.71
C PHE A 183 -1.17 2.02 11.52
N LEU A 184 0.03 2.53 11.75
CA LEU A 184 1.11 2.59 10.80
C LEU A 184 2.38 2.02 11.41
N GLN A 185 3.09 1.20 10.63
CA GLN A 185 4.43 0.75 11.00
C GLN A 185 5.39 1.05 9.85
N ASN A 186 6.42 1.85 10.11
CA ASN A 186 7.52 2.07 9.18
C ASN A 186 8.82 1.52 9.78
N ALA A 187 9.32 0.45 9.18
CA ALA A 187 10.63 -0.13 9.44
C ALA A 187 11.55 -0.10 8.21
N GLY A 188 11.05 0.44 7.08
CA GLY A 188 11.80 0.67 5.85
C GLY A 188 12.15 2.15 5.67
N GLU A 189 12.12 2.59 4.41
CA GLU A 189 12.44 3.96 4.02
C GLU A 189 11.24 4.65 3.37
N VAL A 190 11.01 5.90 3.75
CA VAL A 190 10.04 6.79 3.10
C VAL A 190 10.73 8.10 2.73
N ASN A 191 10.72 8.43 1.45
CA ASN A 191 11.43 9.57 0.89
C ASN A 191 10.49 10.49 0.11
N ALA A 192 10.47 11.78 0.46
CA ALA A 192 9.81 12.85 -0.29
C ALA A 192 10.72 14.10 -0.32
N PRO A 193 11.88 14.05 -1.01
CA PRO A 193 12.91 15.08 -0.91
C PRO A 193 12.45 16.50 -1.27
N ARG A 194 11.34 16.62 -2.02
CA ARG A 194 10.74 17.89 -2.44
C ARG A 194 9.32 18.10 -1.92
N GLY A 195 8.82 17.19 -1.08
CA GLY A 195 7.45 17.19 -0.58
C GLY A 195 7.36 16.83 0.89
N VAL A 196 6.15 16.53 1.33
CA VAL A 196 5.82 16.21 2.71
C VAL A 196 5.67 14.71 2.88
N VAL A 197 6.27 14.16 3.94
CA VAL A 197 5.87 12.83 4.43
C VAL A 197 4.85 13.01 5.55
N ALA A 198 3.62 12.56 5.33
CA ALA A 198 2.53 12.66 6.29
C ALA A 198 2.02 11.27 6.68
N PHE A 199 2.17 10.92 7.96
CA PHE A 199 1.67 9.68 8.56
C PHE A 199 0.43 9.99 9.43
N GLY A 200 -0.67 9.30 9.16
CA GLY A 200 -1.93 9.44 9.88
C GLY A 200 -2.42 8.13 10.51
N ALA A 201 -2.63 8.11 11.82
CA ALA A 201 -3.24 6.97 12.53
C ALA A 201 -4.57 7.35 13.20
N GLY A 202 -5.67 6.75 12.73
CA GLY A 202 -7.02 7.01 13.23
C GLY A 202 -8.10 6.35 12.36
N GLY A 203 -9.37 6.61 12.70
CA GLY A 203 -10.53 6.07 11.97
C GLY A 203 -11.26 7.09 11.07
N ASP A 204 -11.01 8.38 11.30
CA ASP A 204 -11.55 9.50 10.51
C ASP A 204 -10.48 10.58 10.41
N MET A 205 -10.04 10.86 9.19
CA MET A 205 -8.96 11.79 8.90
C MET A 205 -9.33 12.70 7.73
N VAL A 206 -8.83 13.92 7.77
CA VAL A 206 -8.92 14.88 6.67
C VAL A 206 -7.51 15.21 6.22
N VAL A 207 -7.27 15.14 4.92
CA VAL A 207 -6.01 15.52 4.29
C VAL A 207 -6.23 16.79 3.48
N ASP A 208 -5.53 17.83 3.86
CA ASP A 208 -5.38 19.05 3.06
C ASP A 208 -4.07 18.97 2.26
N HIS A 209 -4.00 19.68 1.14
CA HIS A 209 -2.85 19.72 0.25
C HIS A 209 -2.30 21.14 0.04
N VAL A 210 -2.89 22.15 0.69
CA VAL A 210 -2.45 23.55 0.60
C VAL A 210 -1.08 23.70 1.29
N GLY A 211 -0.05 23.90 0.47
CA GLY A 211 1.34 24.01 0.94
C GLY A 211 1.99 22.66 1.26
N GLY A 212 1.41 21.56 0.78
CA GLY A 212 1.82 20.17 1.06
C GLY A 212 0.80 19.43 1.93
N ALA A 213 0.94 18.10 2.00
CA ALA A 213 0.03 17.24 2.74
C ALA A 213 -0.03 17.63 4.24
N ASN A 214 -1.25 17.85 4.74
CA ASN A 214 -1.52 18.08 6.15
C ASN A 214 -2.69 17.20 6.63
N ILE A 215 -2.41 16.31 7.58
CA ILE A 215 -3.38 15.39 8.15
C ILE A 215 -3.98 15.97 9.44
N SER A 216 -5.30 16.05 9.47
CA SER A 216 -6.10 16.29 10.68
C SER A 216 -6.82 15.02 11.10
N VAL A 217 -6.45 14.45 12.25
CA VAL A 217 -7.11 13.26 12.80
C VAL A 217 -8.30 13.67 13.65
N ARG A 218 -9.50 13.24 13.25
CA ARG A 218 -10.77 13.63 13.87
C ARG A 218 -11.23 12.65 14.95
N SER A 219 -10.91 11.37 14.77
CA SER A 219 -11.22 10.32 15.75
C SER A 219 -10.24 9.16 15.65
N GLY A 220 -10.07 8.44 16.75
CA GLY A 220 -9.37 7.16 16.76
C GLY A 220 -10.08 6.09 15.92
N GLY A 221 -9.37 5.01 15.62
CA GLY A 221 -9.93 3.80 15.00
C GLY A 221 -10.09 2.65 15.99
N PRO A 222 -10.57 1.47 15.54
CA PRO A 222 -10.93 0.35 16.42
C PRO A 222 -9.76 -0.42 17.08
N GLY A 223 -8.49 -0.02 16.99
CA GLY A 223 -7.45 -0.69 17.79
C GLY A 223 -6.00 -0.22 17.70
N GLY A 224 -5.16 -0.78 18.58
CA GLY A 224 -3.69 -0.73 18.62
C GLY A 224 -3.13 -0.17 19.94
N GLU A 225 -2.10 -0.82 20.52
CA GLU A 225 -1.28 -0.22 21.60
C GLU A 225 -0.46 0.97 21.09
N VAL A 226 -0.10 0.95 19.79
CA VAL A 226 0.69 1.98 19.12
C VAL A 226 -0.02 2.43 17.83
N GLY A 227 -0.28 3.75 17.68
CA GLY A 227 -0.87 4.32 16.47
C GLY A 227 0.13 4.42 15.31
N ILE A 228 1.26 5.08 15.53
CA ILE A 228 2.36 5.19 14.56
C ILE A 228 3.63 4.64 15.21
N ASP A 229 4.23 3.61 14.61
CA ASP A 229 5.51 3.03 15.00
C ASP A 229 6.55 3.25 13.89
N ASN A 230 7.46 4.20 14.09
CA ASN A 230 8.56 4.48 13.16
C ASN A 230 9.89 4.02 13.76
N SER A 231 10.40 2.90 13.25
CA SER A 231 11.76 2.39 13.51
C SER A 231 12.70 2.55 12.31
N GLY A 232 12.13 2.83 11.13
CA GLY A 232 12.86 3.08 9.89
C GLY A 232 13.26 4.54 9.69
N THR A 233 13.39 4.93 8.42
CA THR A 233 13.82 6.28 8.03
C THR A 233 12.71 7.02 7.29
N VAL A 234 12.52 8.29 7.64
CA VAL A 234 11.71 9.26 6.92
C VAL A 234 12.62 10.43 6.53
N ASN A 235 12.75 10.70 5.23
CA ASN A 235 13.46 11.86 4.70
C ASN A 235 12.52 12.68 3.82
N ALA A 236 12.33 13.95 4.15
CA ALA A 236 11.37 14.80 3.46
C ALA A 236 11.77 16.28 3.46
N ALA A 237 11.10 17.10 2.66
CA ALA A 237 11.19 18.55 2.82
C ALA A 237 10.49 18.98 4.13
N ALA A 238 9.32 18.40 4.43
CA ALA A 238 8.63 18.52 5.71
C ALA A 238 8.04 17.17 6.14
N ALA A 239 7.82 16.98 7.44
CA ALA A 239 7.28 15.74 7.98
C ALA A 239 6.17 15.99 9.00
N GLN A 240 5.10 15.20 8.93
CA GLN A 240 4.02 15.21 9.90
C GLN A 240 3.66 13.78 10.32
N LEU A 241 3.65 13.52 11.63
CA LEU A 241 3.11 12.29 12.21
C LEU A 241 1.92 12.70 13.10
N ALA A 242 0.72 12.32 12.71
CA ALA A 242 -0.51 12.66 13.42
C ALA A 242 -1.27 11.39 13.78
N ALA A 243 -1.48 11.17 15.08
CA ALA A 243 -2.17 9.99 15.59
C ALA A 243 -3.21 10.39 16.64
N HIS A 244 -4.31 9.66 16.70
CA HIS A 244 -5.28 9.81 17.78
C HIS A 244 -5.15 8.65 18.78
N GLY A 245 -4.44 8.88 19.89
CA GLY A 245 -4.29 7.90 20.98
C GLY A 245 -5.31 8.09 22.11
N ASN A 246 -5.57 7.00 22.85
CA ASN A 246 -6.17 7.10 24.19
C ASN A 246 -5.05 7.20 25.25
N VAL A 247 -5.39 7.51 26.51
CA VAL A 247 -4.41 7.70 27.60
C VAL A 247 -3.56 6.46 27.94
N TYR A 248 -3.97 5.29 27.47
CA TYR A 248 -3.29 4.02 27.71
C TYR A 248 -2.50 3.52 26.50
N ALA A 249 -2.64 4.16 25.34
CA ALA A 249 -1.98 3.80 24.10
C ALA A 249 -0.88 4.82 23.74
N LEU A 250 0.21 4.32 23.17
CA LEU A 250 1.19 5.15 22.49
C LEU A 250 0.58 5.64 21.19
N ALA A 251 0.36 6.94 21.06
CA ALA A 251 -0.11 7.49 19.80
C ALA A 251 1.01 7.42 18.75
N ILE A 252 2.22 7.82 19.16
CA ILE A 252 3.39 7.85 18.29
C ILE A 252 4.59 7.29 19.06
N LYS A 253 5.27 6.33 18.43
CA LYS A 253 6.55 5.79 18.85
C LYS A 253 7.56 6.00 17.71
N ASN A 254 8.64 6.74 17.99
CA ASN A 254 9.73 6.95 17.07
C ASN A 254 11.05 6.47 17.67
N ASP A 255 11.53 5.32 17.21
CA ASP A 255 12.87 4.80 17.53
C ASP A 255 13.83 5.01 16.34
N GLY A 256 13.30 5.30 15.16
CA GLY A 256 14.04 5.52 13.93
C GLY A 256 14.40 6.99 13.69
N VAL A 257 14.43 7.36 12.42
CA VAL A 257 14.86 8.68 11.98
C VAL A 257 13.73 9.40 11.25
N VAL A 258 13.51 10.67 11.60
CA VAL A 258 12.67 11.59 10.82
C VAL A 258 13.46 12.86 10.56
N ARG A 259 13.72 13.15 9.27
CA ARG A 259 14.45 14.32 8.80
C ARG A 259 13.58 15.15 7.87
N ALA A 260 13.37 16.41 8.24
CA ALA A 260 12.76 17.46 7.43
C ALA A 260 13.85 18.47 7.07
N SER A 261 14.28 18.54 5.80
CA SER A 261 15.41 19.38 5.37
C SER A 261 14.98 20.65 4.61
N GLY A 262 13.68 20.93 4.51
CA GLY A 262 13.14 22.03 3.72
C GLY A 262 13.35 21.82 2.21
N TYR A 263 12.69 22.66 1.42
CA TYR A 263 12.87 22.69 -0.03
C TYR A 263 12.48 24.07 -0.58
N ASN A 264 13.29 24.63 -1.49
CA ASN A 264 13.03 25.91 -2.18
C ASN A 264 12.46 27.01 -1.25
N PHE A 265 13.18 27.33 -0.17
CA PHE A 265 12.83 28.36 0.82
C PHE A 265 11.60 28.08 1.70
N SER A 266 10.91 26.95 1.52
CA SER A 266 9.98 26.42 2.53
C SER A 266 10.81 25.78 3.63
N GLY A 267 10.68 26.29 4.86
CA GLY A 267 11.44 25.82 6.01
C GLY A 267 11.18 24.34 6.28
N GLY A 268 12.21 23.62 6.75
CA GLY A 268 12.05 22.22 7.10
C GLY A 268 11.22 22.12 8.36
N LYS A 269 9.97 21.68 8.25
CA LYS A 269 9.05 21.58 9.38
C LYS A 269 8.82 20.13 9.76
N LEU A 270 8.87 19.83 11.04
CA LEU A 270 8.53 18.52 11.61
C LEU A 270 7.45 18.69 12.68
N THR A 271 6.35 17.94 12.58
CA THR A 271 5.24 18.01 13.55
C THR A 271 4.79 16.63 13.98
N LEU A 272 4.77 16.38 15.29
CA LEU A 272 4.16 15.19 15.89
C LEU A 272 2.92 15.60 16.69
N SER A 273 1.77 14.98 16.45
CA SER A 273 0.54 15.25 17.20
C SER A 273 -0.15 13.96 17.63
N ALA A 274 -0.61 13.90 18.88
CA ALA A 274 -1.14 12.68 19.51
C ALA A 274 -2.60 12.80 19.99
N GLY A 275 -3.30 13.87 19.62
CA GLY A 275 -4.57 14.24 20.25
C GLY A 275 -4.40 14.64 21.71
N SER A 276 -5.50 14.88 22.41
CA SER A 276 -5.50 15.33 23.82
C SER A 276 -5.05 14.26 24.82
N ASN A 277 -5.18 12.98 24.45
CA ASN A 277 -5.00 11.86 25.35
C ASN A 277 -3.87 10.92 24.91
N GLY A 278 -3.25 11.11 23.74
CA GLY A 278 -2.22 10.20 23.26
C GLY A 278 -0.83 10.53 23.79
N ARG A 279 0.00 9.49 23.93
CA ARG A 279 1.40 9.63 24.33
C ARG A 279 2.35 9.57 23.13
N ILE A 280 3.35 10.45 23.10
CA ILE A 280 4.46 10.43 22.13
C ILE A 280 5.71 9.94 22.85
N VAL A 281 6.40 8.97 22.28
CA VAL A 281 7.73 8.50 22.72
C VAL A 281 8.69 8.60 21.55
N ASN A 282 9.80 9.32 21.76
CA ASN A 282 10.88 9.42 20.80
C ASN A 282 12.19 8.96 21.47
N THR A 283 12.77 7.86 21.01
CA THR A 283 14.13 7.43 21.37
C THR A 283 15.11 7.58 20.20
N GLY A 284 14.59 7.79 18.99
CA GLY A 284 15.35 8.01 17.77
C GLY A 284 15.68 9.47 17.48
N THR A 285 15.95 9.77 16.21
CA THR A 285 16.34 11.10 15.74
C THR A 285 15.17 11.85 15.11
N LEU A 286 14.93 13.07 15.57
CA LEU A 286 14.09 14.06 14.91
C LEU A 286 14.98 15.24 14.51
N ALA A 287 15.01 15.59 13.23
CA ALA A 287 15.78 16.74 12.75
C ALA A 287 14.95 17.57 11.77
N ALA A 288 14.86 18.87 12.05
CA ALA A 288 14.24 19.88 11.22
C ALA A 288 15.29 20.94 10.89
N ARG A 289 15.53 21.15 9.60
CA ARG A 289 16.47 22.16 9.08
C ARG A 289 15.86 22.80 7.85
N ASN A 290 16.05 24.09 7.69
CA ASN A 290 15.70 24.78 6.47
C ASN A 290 16.64 24.39 5.33
N ALA A 291 16.25 24.70 4.10
CA ALA A 291 17.05 24.41 2.91
C ALA A 291 18.42 25.12 2.92
N ASP A 292 18.56 26.23 3.65
CA ASP A 292 19.81 26.98 3.84
C ASP A 292 20.66 26.45 5.01
N GLY A 293 20.21 25.41 5.71
CA GLY A 293 20.88 24.81 6.86
C GLY A 293 20.59 25.50 8.21
N SER A 294 19.81 26.59 8.24
CA SER A 294 19.33 27.19 9.48
C SER A 294 18.30 26.29 10.18
N GLY A 295 18.01 26.55 11.46
CA GLY A 295 17.04 25.77 12.24
C GLY A 295 15.63 25.87 11.66
N GLY A 296 14.95 24.72 11.56
CA GLY A 296 13.54 24.59 11.12
C GLY A 296 12.58 24.22 12.24
#